data_AF-A0A371LRT3-F1
#
_entry.id   AF-A0A371LRT3-F1
#
_cell.length_a   1.000
_cell.length_b   1.000
_cell.length_c   1.000
_cell.angle_alpha   90.00
_cell.angle_beta   90.00
_cell.angle_gamma   90.00
#
_symmetry.space_group_name_H-M   'P 1'
#
loop_
_entity.id
_entity.type
_entity.pdbx_description
1 polymer ?
#
loop_
_entity_poly.entity_id
_entity_poly.type
_entity_poly.pdbx_seq_one_letter_code
_entity_poly.pdbx_strand_id
1 'polypeptide(L)'
;MCYDAVIFDNDGVLTEPTLLEVEREAVRRAFAEFGVDPTTEAIDGVIHGGLTHLRRICAVHDVPVDEFWSSHETHAATTQLECLENG
;
A
#
# COMPACT_ATOMS: atom_id res chain seq x y z
N MET A 1 12.08 -30.07 20.40
CA MET A 1 12.20 -28.97 19.42
C MET A 1 12.02 -27.67 20.18
N CYS A 2 13.01 -26.79 20.18
CA CYS A 2 12.91 -25.46 20.74
C CYS A 2 13.29 -24.50 19.63
N TYR A 3 12.45 -23.50 19.37
CA TYR A 3 12.81 -22.41 18.48
C TYR A 3 13.62 -21.39 19.29
N ASP A 4 14.72 -20.89 18.73
CA ASP A 4 15.52 -19.83 19.36
C ASP A 4 14.83 -18.46 19.29
N ALA A 5 13.96 -18.26 18.29
CA ALA A 5 13.14 -17.06 18.13
C ALA A 5 11.87 -17.34 17.30
N VAL A 6 10.86 -16.47 17.48
CA VAL A 6 9.65 -16.40 16.66
C VAL A 6 9.46 -14.96 16.21
N ILE A 7 9.21 -14.75 14.92
CA ILE A 7 8.91 -13.45 14.32
C ILE A 7 7.45 -13.48 13.89
N PHE A 8 6.69 -12.47 14.28
CA PHE A 8 5.31 -12.28 13.86
C PHE A 8 5.25 -11.16 12.83
N ASP A 9 4.39 -11.35 11.83
CA ASP A 9 3.92 -10.25 11.02
C ASP A 9 3.02 -9.33 11.86
N ASN A 10 2.80 -8.09 11.41
CA ASN A 10 1.91 -7.17 12.10
C ASN A 10 0.46 -7.38 11.67
N ASP A 11 0.16 -7.06 10.41
CA ASP A 11 -1.21 -6.94 9.92
C ASP A 11 -1.87 -8.30 9.71
N GLY A 12 -3.04 -8.49 10.31
CA GLY A 12 -3.77 -9.77 10.28
C GLY A 12 -3.15 -10.87 11.16
N VAL A 13 -2.07 -10.58 11.90
CA VAL A 13 -1.43 -11.50 12.84
C VAL A 13 -1.45 -10.94 14.26
N LEU A 14 -0.87 -9.75 14.46
CA LEU A 14 -0.89 -9.03 15.75
C LEU A 14 -2.00 -7.98 15.79
N THR A 15 -2.33 -7.37 14.65
CA THR A 15 -3.39 -6.36 14.48
C THR A 15 -4.49 -6.87 13.56
N GLU A 16 -5.65 -6.21 13.60
CA GLU A 16 -6.67 -6.42 12.57
C GLU A 16 -6.18 -5.79 11.24
N PRO A 17 -6.46 -6.42 10.08
CA PRO A 17 -6.09 -5.84 8.80
C PRO A 17 -6.69 -4.45 8.61
N THR A 18 -5.93 -3.57 7.97
CA THR A 18 -6.44 -2.26 7.55
C THR A 18 -7.62 -2.47 6.60
N LEU A 19 -8.65 -1.65 6.74
CA LEU A 19 -9.81 -1.74 5.86
C LEU A 19 -9.40 -1.47 4.40
N LEU A 20 -9.89 -2.28 3.47
CA LEU A 20 -9.44 -2.23 2.07
C LEU A 20 -9.72 -0.87 1.42
N GLU A 21 -10.79 -0.19 1.79
CA GLU A 21 -11.11 1.17 1.33
C GLU A 21 -10.07 2.21 1.77
N VAL A 22 -9.47 2.02 2.94
CA VAL A 22 -8.41 2.88 3.49
C VAL A 22 -7.12 2.67 2.69
N GLU A 23 -6.77 1.42 2.42
CA GLU A 23 -5.63 1.07 1.57
C GLU A 23 -5.81 1.63 0.15
N ARG A 24 -6.98 1.44 -0.45
CA ARG A 24 -7.31 1.99 -1.78
C ARG A 24 -7.19 3.51 -1.83
N GLU A 25 -7.59 4.19 -0.77
CA GLU A 25 -7.48 5.64 -0.67
C GLU A 25 -6.02 6.09 -0.58
N ALA A 26 -5.19 5.39 0.21
CA ALA A 26 -3.75 5.65 0.25
C ALA A 26 -3.09 5.51 -1.13
N VAL A 27 -3.44 4.46 -1.89
CA VAL A 27 -2.94 4.28 -3.27
C VAL A 27 -3.39 5.41 -4.19
N ARG A 28 -4.66 5.84 -4.12
CA ARG A 28 -5.15 6.98 -4.92
C ARG A 28 -4.39 8.26 -4.61
N ARG A 29 -4.17 8.56 -3.32
CA ARG A 29 -3.41 9.74 -2.89
C ARG A 29 -1.99 9.71 -3.43
N ALA A 30 -1.33 8.55 -3.39
CA ALA A 30 0.00 8.39 -3.95
C ALA A 30 0.04 8.66 -5.45
N PHE A 31 -0.89 8.11 -6.25
CA PHE A 31 -0.96 8.41 -7.70
C PHE A 31 -1.32 9.87 -8.00
N ALA A 32 -2.15 10.50 -7.16
CA ALA A 32 -2.54 11.89 -7.33
C ALA A 32 -1.34 12.86 -7.24
N GLU A 33 -0.29 12.52 -6.47
CA GLU A 33 0.96 13.31 -6.43
C GLU A 33 1.68 13.37 -7.78
N PHE A 34 1.47 12.35 -8.62
CA PHE A 34 2.00 12.28 -9.99
C PHE A 34 0.98 12.77 -11.04
N GLY A 35 -0.18 13.29 -10.60
CA GLY A 35 -1.24 13.75 -11.49
C GLY A 35 -1.99 12.61 -12.19
N VAL A 36 -1.96 11.40 -11.62
CA VAL A 36 -2.58 10.20 -12.20
C VAL A 36 -3.87 9.86 -11.46
N ASP A 37 -4.93 9.58 -12.22
CA ASP A 37 -6.17 8.98 -11.71
C ASP A 37 -6.25 7.52 -12.19
N PRO A 38 -5.78 6.56 -11.38
CA PRO A 38 -5.68 5.15 -11.77
C PRO A 38 -7.05 4.45 -11.74
N THR A 39 -7.23 3.39 -12.53
CA THR A 39 -8.44 2.56 -12.43
C THR A 39 -8.47 1.76 -11.13
N THR A 40 -9.65 1.29 -10.73
CA THR A 40 -9.80 0.40 -9.57
C THR A 40 -8.93 -0.85 -9.70
N GLU A 41 -8.79 -1.41 -10.90
CA GLU A 41 -7.95 -2.58 -11.15
C GLU A 41 -6.46 -2.27 -10.96
N ALA A 42 -6.01 -1.06 -11.35
CA ALA A 42 -4.64 -0.63 -11.11
C ALA A 42 -4.39 -0.44 -9.60
N ILE A 43 -5.34 0.16 -8.89
CA ILE A 43 -5.28 0.31 -7.43
C ILE A 43 -5.18 -1.06 -6.75
N ASP A 44 -6.12 -1.96 -7.03
CA ASP A 44 -6.13 -3.32 -6.47
C ASP A 44 -4.86 -4.11 -6.87
N GLY A 45 -4.33 -3.82 -8.06
CA GLY A 45 -3.06 -4.37 -8.54
C GLY A 45 -1.84 -3.90 -7.74
N VAL A 46 -1.84 -2.68 -7.21
CA VAL A 46 -0.79 -2.21 -6.27
C VAL A 46 -0.90 -2.96 -4.95
N ILE A 47 -2.11 -3.10 -4.40
CA ILE A 47 -2.35 -3.73 -3.10
C ILE A 47 -2.03 -5.23 -3.12
N HIS A 48 -2.44 -5.95 -4.18
CA HIS A 48 -2.36 -7.42 -4.21
C HIS A 48 -1.31 -7.99 -5.18
N GLY A 49 -0.79 -7.18 -6.10
CA GLY A 49 0.01 -7.68 -7.22
C GLY A 49 1.52 -7.79 -6.99
N GLY A 50 2.03 -7.25 -5.87
CA GLY A 50 3.45 -7.22 -5.55
C GLY A 50 4.30 -6.40 -6.55
N LEU A 51 5.62 -6.41 -6.34
CA LEU A 51 6.55 -5.48 -7.01
C LEU A 51 6.55 -5.55 -8.54
N THR A 52 6.40 -6.75 -9.12
CA THR A 52 6.37 -6.90 -10.59
C THR A 52 5.12 -6.27 -11.20
N HIS A 53 3.97 -6.38 -10.52
CA HIS A 53 2.73 -5.75 -10.98
C HIS A 53 2.81 -4.24 -10.79
N LEU A 54 3.29 -3.78 -9.63
CA LEU A 54 3.52 -2.37 -9.37
C LEU A 54 4.35 -1.71 -10.48
N ARG A 55 5.50 -2.29 -10.83
CA ARG A 55 6.35 -1.79 -11.93
C ARG A 55 5.60 -1.67 -13.26
N ARG A 56 4.71 -2.61 -13.57
CA ARG A 56 3.90 -2.57 -14.79
C ARG A 56 2.89 -1.43 -14.75
N ILE A 57 2.22 -1.22 -13.61
CA ILE A 57 1.24 -0.15 -13.44
C ILE A 57 1.93 1.21 -13.54
N CYS A 58 3.03 1.41 -12.83
CA CYS A 58 3.83 2.63 -12.91
C CYS A 58 4.28 2.92 -14.35
N ALA A 59 4.71 1.89 -15.09
CA ALA A 59 5.10 2.05 -16.50
C ALA A 59 3.95 2.45 -17.43
N VAL A 60 2.71 2.03 -17.16
CA VAL A 60 1.51 2.46 -17.93
C VAL A 60 1.23 3.94 -17.75
N HIS A 61 1.52 4.48 -16.56
CA HIS A 61 1.24 5.86 -16.19
C HIS A 61 2.47 6.79 -16.28
N ASP A 62 3.61 6.29 -16.77
CA ASP A 62 4.88 7.02 -16.83
C ASP A 62 5.35 7.57 -15.46
N VAL A 63 5.09 6.81 -14.40
CA VAL A 63 5.45 7.15 -13.02
C VAL A 63 6.76 6.44 -12.62
N PRO A 64 7.74 7.13 -12.02
CA PRO A 64 8.93 6.49 -11.48
C PRO A 64 8.58 5.58 -10.29
N VAL A 65 8.83 4.27 -10.42
CA VAL A 65 8.38 3.29 -9.42
C VAL A 65 8.98 3.50 -8.02
N ASP A 66 10.22 3.94 -7.92
CA ASP A 66 10.90 4.13 -6.63
C ASP A 66 10.35 5.37 -5.88
N GLU A 67 10.01 6.43 -6.63
CA GLU A 67 9.36 7.63 -6.09
C GLU A 67 7.92 7.32 -5.68
N PHE A 68 7.19 6.60 -6.54
CA PHE A 68 5.84 6.15 -6.23
C PHE A 68 5.81 5.27 -4.98
N TRP A 69 6.72 4.30 -4.87
CA TRP A 69 6.79 3.41 -3.71
C TRP A 69 6.99 4.20 -2.42
N SER A 70 7.90 5.17 -2.42
CA SER A 70 8.16 5.99 -1.23
C SER A 70 6.92 6.84 -0.84
N SER A 71 6.22 7.40 -1.83
CA SER A 71 4.97 8.14 -1.62
C SER A 71 3.86 7.22 -1.09
N HIS A 72 3.65 6.08 -1.74
CA HIS A 72 2.69 5.04 -1.34
C HIS A 72 2.86 4.62 0.12
N GLU A 73 4.08 4.25 0.53
CA GLU A 73 4.34 3.81 1.90
C GLU A 73 4.06 4.93 2.93
N THR A 74 4.34 6.18 2.56
CA THR A 74 4.05 7.34 3.43
C THR A 74 2.55 7.55 3.60
N HIS A 75 1.78 7.48 2.50
CA HIS A 75 0.32 7.59 2.55
C HIS A 75 -0.32 6.41 3.26
N ALA A 76 0.17 5.19 3.03
CA ALA A 76 -0.32 3.99 3.71
C ALA A 76 -0.13 4.11 5.23
N ALA A 77 1.10 4.40 5.68
CA ALA A 77 1.40 4.57 7.10
C ALA A 77 0.59 5.71 7.76
N THR A 78 0.46 6.85 7.07
CA THR A 78 -0.33 7.99 7.58
C THR A 78 -1.79 7.64 7.71
N THR A 79 -2.39 7.03 6.67
CA THR A 79 -3.82 6.71 6.67
C THR A 79 -4.12 5.61 7.69
N GLN A 80 -3.24 4.63 7.85
CA GLN A 80 -3.34 3.62 8.90
C GLN A 80 -3.29 4.23 10.30
N LEU A 81 -2.37 5.15 10.54
CA LEU A 81 -2.30 5.89 11.81
C LEU A 81 -3.59 6.66 12.08
N GLU A 82 -4.09 7.41 11.09
CA GLU A 82 -5.36 8.14 11.20
C GLU A 82 -6.52 7.19 11.52
N CYS A 83 -6.59 6.00 10.91
CA CYS A 83 -7.61 5.01 11.24
C CYS A 83 -7.48 4.52 12.70
N LEU A 84 -6.26 4.20 13.15
CA LEU A 84 -6.02 3.76 14.53
C LEU A 84 -6.41 4.83 15.57
N GLU A 85 -6.18 6.11 15.26
CA GLU A 85 -6.53 7.23 16.15
C GLU A 85 -8.04 7.50 16.19
N ASN A 86 -8.77 7.18 15.11
CA ASN A 86 -10.20 7.49 14.97
C ASN A 86 -11.15 6.32 15.28
N GLY A 87 -10.65 5.09 15.39
CA GLY A 87 -11.40 3.89 15.79
C GLY A 87 -12.36 3.38 14.71
#